data_AF-A0A957JY64-F1
#
_entry.id   AF-A0A957JY64-F1
#
_cell.length_a   1.000
_cell.length_b   1.000
_cell.length_c   1.000
_cell.angle_alpha   90.00
_cell.angle_beta   90.00
_cell.angle_gamma   90.00
#
_symmetry.space_group_name_H-M   'P 1'
#
loop_
_entity.id
_entity.type
_entity.pdbx_description
1 polymer ?
#
loop_
_entity_poly.entity_id
_entity_poly.type
_entity_poly.pdbx_seq_one_letter_code
_entity_poly.pdbx_strand_id
1 'polypeptide(L)'
;MLELERLTNKVEAMAQRASEQLEQRQKQLDDLLQKLHDNRTNWSEIRRTLNLAQAMTDAKLFRAARPFDEDEPLDVTVAPVDPPHYAILNGVDGSQILPDRHAPYLYYLINVGIITYFHGRELAPTTETFPELVYPENEDADEGEFVDDGGVVNIRRDLQEISSLAEVCWQQRQETDVRVAVLDQRLLYWPTVRGQD
;
A
#
# COMPACT_ATOMS: atom_id res chain seq x y z
N MET A 1 -23.32 -26.73 -4.00
CA MET A 1 -22.98 -26.87 -5.43
C MET A 1 -23.41 -25.59 -6.12
N LEU A 2 -22.48 -24.88 -6.75
CA LEU A 2 -22.74 -23.57 -7.37
C LEU A 2 -23.26 -23.81 -8.80
N GLU A 3 -24.50 -23.40 -9.09
CA GLU A 3 -25.14 -23.58 -10.39
C GLU A 3 -24.73 -22.44 -11.33
N LEU A 4 -23.67 -22.64 -12.10
CA LEU A 4 -23.04 -21.61 -12.95
C LEU A 4 -24.04 -20.97 -13.94
N GLU A 5 -24.98 -21.75 -14.48
CA GLU A 5 -26.01 -21.28 -15.41
C GLU A 5 -26.94 -20.22 -14.81
N ARG A 6 -27.17 -20.24 -13.49
CA ARG A 6 -27.99 -19.23 -12.81
C ARG A 6 -27.25 -17.90 -12.63
N LEU A 7 -25.94 -17.88 -12.84
CA LEU A 7 -25.09 -16.72 -12.69
C LEU A 7 -24.70 -16.08 -14.04
N THR A 8 -24.86 -16.78 -15.17
CA THR A 8 -24.45 -16.27 -16.49
C THR A 8 -24.99 -14.87 -16.79
N ASN A 9 -26.30 -14.65 -16.63
CA ASN A 9 -26.90 -13.32 -16.86
C ASN A 9 -26.37 -12.26 -15.88
N LYS A 10 -26.04 -12.65 -14.64
CA LYS A 10 -25.46 -11.72 -13.64
C LYS A 10 -24.01 -11.38 -13.96
N VAL A 11 -23.24 -12.35 -14.46
CA VAL A 11 -21.86 -12.14 -14.91
C VAL A 11 -21.84 -11.25 -16.14
N GLU A 12 -22.76 -11.45 -17.09
CA GLU A 12 -22.89 -10.60 -18.27
C GLU A 12 -23.29 -9.16 -17.91
N ALA A 13 -24.29 -8.99 -17.04
CA ALA A 13 -24.67 -7.65 -16.54
C ALA A 13 -23.53 -6.98 -15.75
N MET A 14 -22.74 -7.75 -14.99
CA MET A 14 -21.55 -7.25 -14.32
C MET A 14 -20.48 -6.81 -15.31
N ALA A 15 -20.23 -7.58 -16.36
CA ALA A 15 -19.27 -7.25 -17.41
C ALA A 15 -19.66 -5.98 -18.17
N GLN A 16 -20.94 -5.83 -18.52
CA GLN A 16 -21.47 -4.61 -19.15
C GLN A 16 -21.27 -3.39 -18.25
N ARG A 17 -21.66 -3.47 -16.97
CA ARG A 17 -21.44 -2.38 -16.00
C ARG A 17 -19.96 -2.07 -15.79
N ALA A 18 -19.10 -3.08 -15.76
CA ALA A 18 -17.66 -2.88 -15.64
C ALA A 18 -17.12 -2.11 -16.85
N SER A 19 -17.57 -2.43 -18.06
CA SER A 19 -17.23 -1.71 -19.29
C SER A 19 -17.71 -0.26 -19.26
N GLU A 20 -18.98 -0.03 -18.92
CA GLU A 20 -19.55 1.33 -18.78
C GLU A 20 -18.80 2.18 -17.76
N GLN A 21 -18.44 1.59 -16.61
CA GLN A 21 -17.63 2.26 -15.59
C GLN A 21 -16.23 2.62 -16.12
N LEU A 22 -15.62 1.75 -16.92
CA LEU A 22 -14.30 1.98 -17.49
C LEU A 22 -14.34 3.13 -18.50
N GLU A 23 -15.33 3.15 -19.39
CA GLU A 23 -15.56 4.26 -20.32
C GLU A 23 -15.82 5.58 -19.60
N GLN A 24 -16.66 5.57 -18.56
CA GLN A 24 -16.96 6.77 -17.79
C GLN A 24 -15.73 7.31 -17.07
N ARG A 25 -14.92 6.43 -16.47
CA ARG A 25 -13.64 6.81 -15.84
C ARG A 25 -12.67 7.39 -16.87
N GLN A 26 -12.62 6.84 -18.07
CA GLN A 26 -11.73 7.33 -19.12
C GLN A 26 -12.14 8.74 -19.58
N LYS A 27 -13.44 8.98 -19.82
CA LYS A 27 -13.94 10.33 -20.11
C LYS A 27 -13.65 11.32 -18.99
N GLN A 28 -13.79 10.91 -17.74
CA GLN A 28 -13.43 11.74 -16.58
C GLN A 28 -11.94 12.05 -16.54
N LEU A 29 -11.09 11.06 -16.81
CA LEU A 29 -9.65 11.25 -16.87
C LEU A 29 -9.26 12.25 -17.96
N ASP A 30 -9.82 12.12 -19.16
CA ASP A 30 -9.56 13.03 -20.27
C ASP A 30 -9.96 14.47 -19.94
N ASP A 31 -11.15 14.67 -19.34
CA ASP A 31 -11.61 15.99 -18.88
C ASP A 31 -10.68 16.58 -17.79
N LEU A 32 -10.22 15.76 -16.84
CA LEU A 32 -9.29 16.19 -15.80
C LEU A 32 -7.91 16.54 -16.36
N LEU A 33 -7.38 15.75 -17.29
CA LEU A 33 -6.11 16.03 -17.96
C LEU A 33 -6.19 17.29 -18.82
N GLN A 34 -7.31 17.51 -19.52
CA GLN A 34 -7.52 18.74 -20.27
C GLN A 34 -7.56 19.96 -19.35
N LYS A 35 -8.30 19.88 -18.23
CA LYS A 35 -8.33 20.96 -17.22
C LYS A 35 -6.96 21.24 -16.61
N LEU A 36 -6.18 20.20 -16.33
CA LEU A 36 -4.79 20.33 -15.87
C LEU A 36 -3.96 21.08 -16.92
N HIS A 37 -4.02 20.64 -18.17
CA HIS A 37 -3.29 21.25 -19.26
C HIS A 37 -3.70 22.72 -19.46
N ASP A 38 -5.00 23.05 -19.41
CA ASP A 38 -5.49 24.42 -19.60
C ASP A 38 -5.04 25.37 -18.48
N ASN A 39 -4.83 24.85 -17.26
CA ASN A 39 -4.48 25.63 -16.08
C ASN A 39 -3.02 25.46 -15.62
N ARG A 40 -2.20 24.69 -16.35
CA ARG A 40 -0.85 24.27 -15.96
C ARG A 40 0.12 25.38 -15.58
N THR A 41 -0.09 26.59 -16.09
CA THR A 41 0.72 27.80 -15.83
C THR A 41 -0.10 28.92 -15.19
N ASN A 42 -1.34 28.66 -14.78
CA ASN A 42 -2.23 29.68 -14.21
C ASN A 42 -1.94 29.87 -12.71
N TRP A 43 -0.72 30.29 -12.41
CA TRP A 43 -0.19 30.33 -11.04
C TRP A 43 -0.95 31.27 -10.11
N SER A 44 -1.46 32.38 -10.62
CA SER A 44 -2.27 33.32 -9.84
C SER A 44 -3.54 32.64 -9.31
N GLU A 45 -4.23 31.87 -10.16
CA GLU A 45 -5.45 31.17 -9.80
C GLU A 45 -5.19 29.95 -8.93
N ILE A 46 -4.12 29.19 -9.22
CA ILE A 46 -3.66 28.07 -8.38
C ILE A 46 -3.36 28.58 -6.97
N ARG A 47 -2.59 29.66 -6.85
CA ARG A 47 -2.24 30.27 -5.56
C ARG A 47 -3.46 30.77 -4.81
N ARG A 48 -4.38 31.45 -5.50
CA ARG A 48 -5.66 31.90 -4.93
C ARG A 48 -6.44 30.72 -4.35
N THR A 49 -6.53 29.62 -5.10
CA THR A 49 -7.27 28.41 -4.71
C THR A 49 -6.62 27.70 -3.52
N LEU A 50 -5.29 27.55 -3.52
CA LEU A 50 -4.55 26.97 -2.39
C LEU A 50 -4.73 27.79 -1.11
N ASN A 51 -4.65 29.13 -1.20
CA ASN A 51 -4.86 30.02 -0.06
C ASN A 51 -6.29 29.91 0.49
N LEU A 52 -7.30 29.84 -0.39
CA LEU A 52 -8.69 29.65 0.02
C LEU A 52 -8.89 28.30 0.70
N ALA A 53 -8.35 27.21 0.13
CA ALA A 53 -8.46 25.88 0.71
C ALA A 53 -7.81 25.81 2.10
N GLN A 54 -6.64 26.43 2.26
CA GLN A 54 -5.95 26.50 3.55
C GLN A 54 -6.71 27.33 4.57
N ALA A 55 -7.37 28.42 4.17
CA ALA A 55 -8.16 29.25 5.07
C ALA A 55 -9.49 28.60 5.48
N MET A 56 -10.09 27.79 4.61
CA MET A 56 -11.40 27.19 4.81
C MET A 56 -11.36 25.82 5.50
N THR A 57 -10.18 25.19 5.63
CA THR A 57 -10.05 23.83 6.13
C THR A 57 -9.30 23.81 7.45
N ASP A 58 -9.65 22.88 8.35
CA ASP A 58 -8.86 22.63 9.55
C ASP A 58 -7.42 22.26 9.15
N ALA A 59 -6.43 22.98 9.69
CA ALA A 59 -5.01 22.73 9.45
C ALA A 59 -4.58 21.30 9.81
N LYS A 60 -5.31 20.60 10.69
CA LYS A 60 -5.08 19.18 10.99
C LYS A 60 -5.46 18.26 9.83
N LEU A 61 -6.47 18.64 9.03
CA LEU A 61 -7.04 17.87 7.93
C LEU A 61 -6.48 18.28 6.57
N PHE A 62 -6.09 19.54 6.40
CA PHE A 62 -5.53 20.04 5.14
C PHE A 62 -4.02 19.81 5.04
N ARG A 63 -3.63 18.74 4.33
CA ARG A 63 -2.23 18.39 4.05
C ARG A 63 -1.95 18.28 2.55
N ALA A 64 -2.50 19.21 1.76
CA ALA A 64 -2.22 19.23 0.34
C ALA A 64 -0.75 19.57 0.07
N ALA A 65 -0.12 18.85 -0.86
CA ALA A 65 1.15 19.27 -1.43
C ALA A 65 0.95 20.60 -2.18
N ARG A 66 1.96 21.47 -2.12
CA ARG A 66 2.02 22.69 -2.92
C ARG A 66 3.23 22.62 -3.86
N PRO A 67 3.16 23.21 -5.06
CA PRO A 67 4.33 23.37 -5.93
C PRO A 67 5.48 24.04 -5.18
N PHE A 68 6.71 23.58 -5.44
CA PHE A 68 7.90 24.12 -4.78
C PHE A 68 8.26 25.51 -5.33
N ASP A 69 8.21 25.65 -6.65
CA ASP A 69 8.34 26.90 -7.41
C ASP A 69 7.25 26.98 -8.49
N GLU A 70 7.31 28.04 -9.30
CA GLU A 70 6.36 28.34 -10.39
C GLU A 70 7.07 28.48 -11.75
N ASP A 71 8.30 27.94 -11.85
CA ASP A 71 9.18 28.14 -13.02
C ASP A 71 8.86 27.16 -14.17
N GLU A 72 8.13 26.07 -13.89
CA GLU A 72 7.77 25.04 -14.86
C GLU A 72 6.28 24.64 -14.78
N PRO A 73 5.60 24.38 -15.92
CA PRO A 73 4.19 23.97 -15.91
C PRO A 73 3.91 22.72 -15.06
N LEU A 74 2.73 22.65 -14.43
CA LEU A 74 2.34 21.51 -13.57
C LEU A 74 2.24 20.15 -14.28
N ASP A 75 2.10 20.13 -15.60
CA ASP A 75 2.02 18.92 -16.42
C ASP A 75 3.36 18.56 -17.09
N VAL A 76 4.47 19.17 -16.63
CA VAL A 76 5.80 18.86 -17.16
C VAL A 76 6.12 17.37 -16.99
N THR A 77 6.56 16.75 -18.07
CA THR A 77 7.05 15.37 -18.04
C THR A 77 8.56 15.39 -17.90
N VAL A 78 9.05 15.00 -16.74
CA VAL A 78 10.50 14.88 -16.48
C VAL A 78 10.92 13.45 -16.76
N ALA A 79 11.86 13.26 -17.68
CA ALA A 79 12.43 11.95 -17.93
C ALA A 79 13.19 11.48 -16.67
N PRO A 80 13.02 10.22 -16.25
CA PRO A 80 13.82 9.70 -15.15
C PRO A 80 15.30 9.70 -15.55
N VAL A 81 16.17 9.90 -14.58
CA VAL A 81 17.60 9.64 -14.75
C VAL A 81 17.83 8.15 -14.99
N ASP A 82 18.93 7.81 -15.68
CA ASP A 82 19.31 6.41 -15.86
C ASP A 82 19.47 5.73 -14.49
N PRO A 83 18.94 4.50 -14.32
CA PRO A 83 19.11 3.77 -13.07
C PRO A 83 20.59 3.46 -12.83
N PRO A 84 21.01 3.27 -11.57
CA PRO A 84 22.37 2.87 -11.26
C PRO A 84 22.68 1.51 -11.92
N HIS A 85 23.93 1.31 -12.35
CA HIS A 85 24.37 0.04 -12.96
C HIS A 85 24.08 -1.16 -12.04
N TYR A 86 24.26 -0.96 -10.72
CA TYR A 86 24.00 -1.98 -9.71
C TYR A 86 23.08 -1.42 -8.63
N ALA A 87 22.07 -2.21 -8.25
CA ALA A 87 21.24 -1.93 -7.09
C ALA A 87 20.73 -3.22 -6.46
N ILE A 88 20.37 -3.15 -5.18
CA ILE A 88 19.72 -4.23 -4.46
C ILE A 88 18.30 -3.78 -4.10
N LEU A 89 17.30 -4.49 -4.60
CA LEU A 89 15.89 -4.23 -4.33
C LEU A 89 15.39 -5.28 -3.34
N ASN A 90 14.81 -4.83 -2.24
CA ASN A 90 14.19 -5.71 -1.24
C ASN A 90 12.70 -5.39 -1.23
N GLY A 91 11.87 -6.33 -1.65
CA GLY A 91 10.42 -6.22 -1.57
C GLY A 91 9.89 -7.07 -0.43
N VAL A 92 9.01 -6.53 0.41
CA VAL A 92 8.33 -7.27 1.48
C VAL A 92 6.82 -7.27 1.26
N ASP A 93 6.20 -8.42 1.55
CA ASP A 93 4.75 -8.58 1.63
C ASP A 93 4.41 -9.61 2.71
N GLY A 94 3.23 -9.48 3.30
CA GLY A 94 2.79 -10.25 4.46
C GLY A 94 1.36 -10.74 4.29
N SER A 95 1.12 -11.95 4.75
CA SER A 95 -0.20 -12.58 4.78
C SER A 95 -0.53 -13.08 6.17
N GLN A 96 -1.82 -13.27 6.44
CA GLN A 96 -2.30 -13.65 7.76
C GLN A 96 -3.55 -14.52 7.72
N ILE A 97 -3.66 -15.43 8.68
CA ILE A 97 -4.89 -16.10 9.06
C ILE A 97 -5.37 -15.40 10.33
N LEU A 98 -6.55 -14.79 10.27
CA LEU A 98 -7.17 -14.12 11.42
C LEU A 98 -7.75 -15.15 12.40
N PRO A 99 -7.78 -14.83 13.70
CA PRO A 99 -8.36 -15.71 14.71
C PRO A 99 -9.86 -15.90 14.49
N ASP A 100 -10.32 -17.13 14.69
CA ASP A 100 -11.74 -17.53 14.62
C ASP A 100 -12.11 -18.27 15.90
N ARG A 101 -12.98 -17.65 16.71
CA ARG A 101 -13.47 -18.21 17.99
C ARG A 101 -14.36 -19.45 17.80
N HIS A 102 -14.86 -19.69 16.60
CA HIS A 102 -15.67 -20.87 16.29
C HIS A 102 -14.85 -21.99 15.63
N ALA A 103 -13.58 -21.76 15.34
CA ALA A 103 -12.69 -22.80 14.84
C ALA A 103 -12.37 -23.82 15.95
N PRO A 104 -12.03 -25.07 15.59
CA PRO A 104 -11.63 -26.10 16.57
C PRO A 104 -10.42 -25.72 17.43
N TYR A 105 -9.58 -24.79 16.95
CA TYR A 105 -8.41 -24.27 17.63
C TYR A 105 -8.36 -22.76 17.45
N LEU A 106 -8.18 -22.04 18.56
CA LEU A 106 -7.98 -20.59 18.53
C LEU A 106 -6.50 -20.30 18.27
N TYR A 107 -6.19 -19.67 17.14
CA TYR A 107 -4.85 -19.24 16.78
C TYR A 107 -4.92 -18.10 15.76
N TYR A 108 -3.81 -17.42 15.54
CA TYR A 108 -3.60 -16.66 14.31
C TYR A 108 -2.20 -16.97 13.76
N LEU A 109 -2.03 -16.80 12.45
CA LEU A 109 -0.76 -16.98 11.77
C LEU A 109 -0.43 -15.69 11.02
N ILE A 110 0.79 -15.22 11.15
CA ILE A 110 1.35 -14.20 10.27
C ILE A 110 2.50 -14.84 9.48
N ASN A 111 2.60 -14.55 8.19
CA ASN A 111 3.72 -14.96 7.37
C ASN A 111 4.18 -13.79 6.50
N VAL A 112 5.38 -13.30 6.80
CA VAL A 112 6.04 -12.23 6.04
C VAL A 112 7.09 -12.84 5.11
N GLY A 113 7.07 -12.45 3.84
CA GLY A 113 8.05 -12.85 2.84
C GLY A 113 8.84 -11.65 2.32
N ILE A 114 10.14 -11.82 2.14
CA ILE A 114 11.02 -10.84 1.50
C ILE A 114 11.65 -11.47 0.26
N ILE A 115 11.63 -10.74 -0.85
CA ILE A 115 12.41 -11.04 -2.05
C ILE A 115 13.53 -10.03 -2.21
N THR A 116 14.76 -10.51 -2.41
CA THR A 116 15.93 -9.69 -2.73
C THR A 116 16.29 -9.88 -4.19
N TYR A 117 16.29 -8.79 -4.96
CA TYR A 117 16.68 -8.76 -6.37
C TYR A 117 17.95 -7.94 -6.56
N PHE A 118 18.91 -8.49 -7.30
CA PHE A 118 20.21 -7.88 -7.56
C PHE A 118 20.25 -7.29 -8.97
N HIS A 119 19.82 -6.04 -9.11
CA HIS A 119 19.82 -5.34 -10.40
C HIS A 119 21.24 -5.23 -10.98
N GLY A 120 21.38 -5.57 -12.26
CA GLY A 120 22.64 -5.50 -12.99
C GLY A 120 23.69 -6.54 -12.61
N ARG A 121 23.39 -7.47 -11.68
CA ARG A 121 24.30 -8.55 -11.27
C ARG A 121 23.82 -9.89 -11.82
N GLU A 122 24.76 -10.77 -12.15
CA GLU A 122 24.49 -12.17 -12.50
C GLU A 122 24.23 -13.03 -11.25
N LEU A 123 23.31 -12.58 -10.40
CA LEU A 123 22.90 -13.26 -9.17
C LEU A 123 21.40 -13.55 -9.23
N ALA A 124 21.02 -14.77 -8.88
CA ALA A 124 19.61 -15.14 -8.77
C ALA A 124 18.96 -14.36 -7.60
N PRO A 125 17.67 -14.00 -7.70
CA PRO A 125 16.93 -13.46 -6.57
C PRO A 125 16.92 -14.45 -5.40
N THR A 126 16.94 -13.93 -4.18
CA THR A 126 16.79 -14.75 -2.96
C THR A 126 15.47 -14.42 -2.27
N THR A 127 14.95 -15.38 -1.51
CA THR A 127 13.71 -15.22 -0.76
C THR A 127 13.88 -15.66 0.68
N GLU A 128 13.34 -14.90 1.61
CA GLU A 128 13.33 -15.18 3.05
C GLU A 128 11.88 -15.10 3.55
N THR A 129 11.50 -15.96 4.50
CA THR A 129 10.15 -16.00 5.07
C THR A 129 10.21 -16.08 6.59
N PHE A 130 9.31 -15.36 7.25
CA PHE A 130 9.24 -15.22 8.71
C PHE A 130 7.83 -15.58 9.18
N PRO A 131 7.46 -16.88 9.23
CA PRO A 131 6.18 -17.30 9.76
C PRO A 131 6.16 -17.23 11.30
N GLU A 132 5.07 -16.73 11.86
CA GLU A 132 4.80 -16.68 13.30
C GLU A 132 3.39 -17.22 13.57
N LEU A 133 3.33 -18.35 14.29
CA LEU A 133 2.09 -18.97 14.74
C LEU A 133 1.88 -18.66 16.22
N VAL A 134 0.75 -18.04 16.55
CA VAL A 134 0.42 -17.67 17.94
C VAL A 134 -0.90 -18.31 18.32
N TYR A 135 -0.91 -18.94 19.49
CA TYR A 135 -2.04 -19.66 20.07
C TYR A 135 -2.00 -19.53 21.60
N PRO A 136 -3.12 -19.72 22.32
CA PRO A 136 -3.14 -19.70 23.78
C PRO A 136 -2.22 -20.79 24.37
N GLU A 137 -1.34 -20.45 25.32
CA GLU A 137 -0.41 -21.41 25.93
C GLU A 137 -1.09 -22.38 26.92
N ASN A 138 -2.23 -22.00 27.51
CA ASN A 138 -3.01 -22.84 28.41
C ASN A 138 -4.50 -22.81 28.02
N GLU A 139 -5.22 -23.92 28.24
CA GLU A 139 -6.69 -23.99 28.07
C GLU A 139 -7.44 -23.01 29.01
N ASP A 140 -6.82 -22.69 30.15
CA ASP A 140 -7.32 -21.76 31.17
C ASP A 140 -6.65 -20.37 31.11
N ALA A 141 -5.82 -20.08 30.08
CA ALA A 141 -5.27 -18.74 29.92
C ALA A 141 -6.44 -17.79 29.67
N ASP A 142 -6.66 -16.85 30.60
CA ASP A 142 -7.77 -15.90 30.56
C ASP A 142 -7.95 -15.34 29.15
N GLU A 143 -9.21 -15.21 28.69
CA GLU A 143 -9.60 -14.57 27.42
C GLU A 143 -8.97 -13.17 27.20
N GLY A 144 -8.27 -12.60 28.19
CA GLY A 144 -7.54 -11.34 28.10
C GLY A 144 -6.07 -11.41 27.64
N GLU A 145 -5.41 -12.58 27.61
CA GLU A 145 -3.99 -12.66 27.18
C GLU A 145 -3.82 -12.92 25.67
N PHE A 146 -4.73 -13.67 25.06
CA PHE A 146 -4.69 -13.93 23.63
C PHE A 146 -5.33 -12.80 22.83
N VAL A 147 -4.67 -12.37 21.75
CA VAL A 147 -5.21 -11.33 20.87
C VAL A 147 -6.12 -11.98 19.83
N ASP A 148 -7.43 -11.90 20.08
CA ASP A 148 -8.45 -12.31 19.11
C ASP A 148 -8.95 -11.17 18.19
N ASP A 149 -8.49 -9.94 18.41
CA ASP A 149 -8.83 -8.82 17.53
C ASP A 149 -8.02 -8.88 16.23
N GLY A 150 -8.71 -9.15 15.11
CA GLY A 150 -8.10 -9.17 13.79
C GLY A 150 -7.45 -7.84 13.36
N GLY A 151 -7.92 -6.70 13.88
CA GLY A 151 -7.28 -5.40 13.70
C GLY A 151 -5.89 -5.33 14.34
N VAL A 152 -5.72 -5.93 15.52
CA VAL A 152 -4.41 -6.02 16.18
C VAL A 152 -3.50 -7.00 15.42
N VAL A 153 -4.02 -8.11 14.92
CA VAL A 153 -3.25 -9.04 14.06
C VAL A 153 -2.76 -8.36 12.79
N ASN A 154 -3.58 -7.52 12.15
CA ASN A 154 -3.15 -6.72 10.99
C ASN A 154 -2.01 -5.77 11.36
N ILE A 155 -2.12 -5.05 12.48
CA ILE A 155 -1.06 -4.16 12.96
C ILE A 155 0.24 -4.93 13.24
N ARG A 156 0.15 -6.14 13.81
CA ARG A 156 1.31 -7.02 14.04
C ARG A 156 1.97 -7.44 12.73
N ARG A 157 1.18 -7.81 11.72
CA ARG A 157 1.69 -8.12 10.38
C ARG A 157 2.42 -6.93 9.77
N ASP A 158 1.82 -5.73 9.80
CA ASP A 158 2.43 -4.52 9.24
C ASP A 158 3.76 -4.19 9.95
N LEU A 159 3.79 -4.34 11.28
CA LEU A 159 5.02 -4.17 12.06
C LEU A 159 6.08 -5.20 11.69
N GLN A 160 5.69 -6.46 11.48
CA GLN A 160 6.58 -7.53 11.07
C GLN A 160 7.13 -7.30 9.65
N GLU A 161 6.30 -6.86 8.69
CA GLU A 161 6.76 -6.46 7.34
C GLU A 161 7.85 -5.38 7.42
N ILE A 162 7.58 -4.30 8.17
CA ILE A 162 8.50 -3.16 8.30
C ILE A 162 9.80 -3.59 8.99
N SER A 163 9.70 -4.31 10.11
CA SER A 163 10.87 -4.70 10.91
C SER A 163 11.74 -5.73 10.19
N SER A 164 11.14 -6.76 9.59
CA SER A 164 11.88 -7.75 8.79
C SER A 164 12.57 -7.10 7.59
N LEU A 165 11.90 -6.19 6.87
CA LEU A 165 12.51 -5.47 5.75
C LEU A 165 13.70 -4.62 6.19
N ALA A 166 13.56 -3.88 7.29
CA ALA A 166 14.63 -3.07 7.86
C ALA A 166 15.83 -3.94 8.29
N GLU A 167 15.57 -5.07 8.96
CA GLU A 167 16.60 -5.99 9.43
C GLU A 167 17.37 -6.62 8.26
N VAL A 168 16.67 -7.16 7.25
CA VAL A 168 17.31 -7.75 6.05
C VAL A 168 18.12 -6.70 5.30
N CYS A 169 17.58 -5.49 5.13
CA CYS A 169 18.31 -4.39 4.50
C CYS A 169 19.56 -4.00 5.29
N TRP A 170 19.48 -4.01 6.61
CA TRP A 170 20.59 -3.70 7.49
C TRP A 170 21.67 -4.79 7.45
N GLN A 171 21.31 -6.07 7.58
CA GLN A 171 22.25 -7.18 7.62
C GLN A 171 23.03 -7.33 6.31
N GLN A 172 22.36 -7.13 5.17
CA GLN A 172 22.97 -7.27 3.86
C GLN A 172 23.63 -5.97 3.36
N ARG A 173 23.69 -4.91 4.17
CA ARG A 173 24.25 -3.62 3.74
C ARG A 173 25.72 -3.77 3.36
N GLN A 174 26.07 -3.23 2.20
CA GLN A 174 27.45 -2.95 1.82
C GLN A 174 27.54 -1.45 1.55
N GLU A 175 28.63 -0.80 1.97
CA GLU A 175 28.76 0.67 1.94
C GLU A 175 28.61 1.29 0.54
N THR A 176 28.76 0.49 -0.52
CA THR A 176 28.77 0.96 -1.91
C THR A 176 27.52 0.61 -2.71
N ASP A 177 26.61 -0.21 -2.17
CA ASP A 177 25.45 -0.70 -2.91
C ASP A 177 24.24 0.24 -2.75
N VAL A 178 23.72 0.76 -3.87
CA VAL A 178 22.42 1.45 -3.88
C VAL A 178 21.34 0.44 -3.49
N ARG A 179 20.61 0.71 -2.42
CA ARG A 179 19.57 -0.18 -1.91
C ARG A 179 18.21 0.51 -1.92
N VAL A 180 17.22 -0.20 -2.44
CA VAL A 180 15.81 0.22 -2.45
C VAL A 180 15.00 -0.79 -1.65
N ALA A 181 14.35 -0.32 -0.60
CA ALA A 181 13.39 -1.10 0.18
C ALA A 181 11.99 -0.74 -0.30
N VAL A 182 11.20 -1.74 -0.66
CA VAL A 182 9.84 -1.60 -1.18
C VAL A 182 8.90 -2.35 -0.24
N LEU A 183 7.89 -1.62 0.23
CA LEU A 183 6.86 -2.11 1.13
C LEU A 183 5.51 -1.85 0.46
N ASP A 184 4.63 -2.86 0.41
CA ASP A 184 3.26 -2.71 -0.08
C ASP A 184 2.34 -2.11 1.00
N GLN A 185 2.66 -0.88 1.42
CA GLN A 185 1.91 -0.13 2.42
C GLN A 185 1.87 1.37 2.06
N ARG A 186 1.02 2.11 2.78
CA ARG A 186 1.01 3.57 2.71
C ARG A 186 2.29 4.13 3.35
N LEU A 187 2.86 5.18 2.74
CA LEU A 187 4.05 5.87 3.25
C LEU A 187 3.87 6.39 4.69
N LEU A 188 2.67 6.89 5.00
CA LEU A 188 2.29 7.23 6.38
C LEU A 188 1.52 6.04 6.97
N TYR A 189 2.11 5.42 7.99
CA TYR A 189 1.45 4.35 8.71
C TYR A 189 0.24 4.89 9.46
N TRP A 190 -0.96 4.48 9.02
CA TRP A 190 -2.23 4.79 9.67
C TRP A 190 -2.92 3.47 10.01
N PRO A 191 -2.71 2.93 11.22
CA PRO A 191 -3.39 1.71 11.62
C PRO A 191 -4.88 2.02 11.64
N THR A 192 -5.63 1.39 10.74
CA THR A 192 -7.09 1.56 10.72
C THR A 192 -7.64 0.66 11.80
N VAL A 193 -7.58 1.11 13.06
CA VAL A 193 -8.36 0.50 14.13
C VAL A 193 -9.80 0.85 13.81
N ARG A 194 -10.54 -0.09 13.22
CA ARG A 194 -11.99 0.03 13.19
C ARG A 194 -12.47 -0.12 14.62
N GLY A 195 -12.60 1.00 15.33
CA GLY A 195 -13.34 1.05 16.57
C GLY A 195 -14.75 0.53 16.29
N GLN A 196 -15.17 -0.47 17.07
CA GLN A 196 -16.58 -0.82 17.15
C GLN A 196 -17.26 0.33 17.92
N ASP A 197 -17.93 1.22 17.19
CA ASP A 197 -19.04 2.03 17.71
C ASP A 197 -20.34 1.26 17.49
#